data_AF-A0A0B2PG84-F1
#
_entry.id   AF-A0A0B2PG84-F1
#
_cell.length_a   1.000
_cell.length_b   1.000
_cell.length_c   1.000
_cell.angle_alpha   90.00
_cell.angle_beta   90.00
_cell.angle_gamma   90.00
#
_symmetry.space_group_name_H-M   'P 1'
#
loop_
_entity.id
_entity.type
_entity.pdbx_description
1 polymer ?
#
loop_
_entity_poly.entity_id
_entity_poly.type
_entity_poly.pdbx_seq_one_letter_code
_entity_poly.pdbx_strand_id
1 'polypeptide(L)'
;LHGVLIANEVVEEARRSKRPCMVFKVDFEKAYDSVSWQFLFYMMGRMGFHDRWIGWIKGCLTSASISILMNGSPTSEFKPQRALR
;
A
#
# COMPACT_ATOMS: atom_id res chain seq x y z
N LEU A 1 -5.14 3.40 -15.67
CA LEU A 1 -5.75 3.30 -17.02
C LEU A 1 -5.20 2.10 -17.81
N HIS A 2 -3.87 1.91 -17.91
CA HIS A 2 -3.26 0.80 -18.67
C HIS A 2 -3.65 -0.62 -18.21
N GLY A 3 -3.75 -0.87 -16.90
CA GLY A 3 -4.07 -2.21 -16.40
C GLY A 3 -5.44 -2.74 -16.84
N VAL A 4 -6.45 -1.86 -16.94
CA VAL A 4 -7.79 -2.25 -17.42
C VAL A 4 -7.76 -2.56 -18.91
N LEU A 5 -7.03 -1.78 -19.70
CA LEU A 5 -6.86 -2.01 -21.14
C LEU A 5 -6.17 -3.35 -21.41
N ILE A 6 -5.04 -3.61 -20.73
CA ILE A 6 -4.27 -4.85 -20.89
C ILE A 6 -5.10 -6.06 -20.46
N ALA A 7 -5.83 -5.96 -19.33
CA ALA A 7 -6.72 -7.03 -18.89
C ALA A 7 -7.81 -7.34 -19.93
N ASN A 8 -8.42 -6.30 -20.52
CA ASN A 8 -9.42 -6.48 -21.57
C ASN A 8 -8.84 -7.13 -22.82
N GLU A 9 -7.65 -6.72 -23.28
CA GLU A 9 -6.99 -7.35 -24.44
C GLU A 9 -6.64 -8.83 -24.18
N VAL A 10 -6.13 -9.16 -23.00
CA VAL A 10 -5.81 -10.54 -22.62
C VAL A 10 -7.06 -11.42 -22.58
N VAL A 11 -8.16 -10.92 -22.02
CA VAL A 11 -9.44 -11.64 -21.98
C VAL A 11 -10.02 -11.83 -23.38
N GLU A 12 -9.96 -10.80 -24.23
CA GLU A 12 -10.45 -10.89 -25.60
C GLU A 12 -9.63 -11.88 -26.44
N GLU A 13 -8.31 -11.91 -26.27
CA GLU A 13 -7.44 -12.87 -26.96
C GLU A 13 -7.71 -14.31 -26.51
N ALA A 14 -7.88 -14.55 -25.21
CA ALA A 14 -8.26 -15.86 -24.69
C ALA A 14 -9.60 -16.33 -25.27
N ARG A 15 -10.57 -15.40 -25.38
CA ARG A 15 -11.88 -15.67 -26.00
C ARG A 15 -11.76 -16.02 -27.48
N ARG A 16 -11.01 -15.22 -28.24
CA ARG A 16 -10.78 -15.42 -29.69
C ARG A 16 -10.07 -16.74 -29.98
N SER A 17 -9.08 -17.10 -29.16
CA SER A 17 -8.31 -18.33 -29.30
C SER A 17 -9.00 -19.57 -28.72
N LYS A 18 -10.21 -19.42 -28.14
CA LYS A 18 -10.96 -20.49 -27.45
C LYS A 18 -10.14 -21.22 -26.39
N ARG A 19 -9.21 -20.51 -25.74
CA ARG A 19 -8.37 -21.06 -24.69
C ARG A 19 -9.07 -20.90 -23.35
N PRO A 20 -9.18 -21.96 -22.53
CA PRO A 20 -9.66 -21.81 -21.16
C PRO A 20 -8.71 -20.87 -20.41
N CYS A 21 -9.27 -19.90 -19.68
CA CYS A 21 -8.50 -18.96 -18.87
C CYS A 21 -9.14 -18.79 -17.49
N MET A 22 -8.29 -18.44 -16.52
CA MET A 22 -8.71 -18.07 -15.17
C MET A 22 -8.17 -16.68 -14.87
N VAL A 23 -9.03 -15.80 -14.38
CA VAL A 23 -8.63 -14.47 -13.91
C VAL A 23 -8.66 -14.49 -12.38
N PHE A 24 -7.52 -14.19 -11.77
CA PHE A 24 -7.41 -14.03 -10.34
C PHE A 24 -7.12 -12.56 -10.02
N LYS A 25 -8.08 -11.88 -9.38
CA LYS A 25 -7.93 -10.50 -8.92
C LYS A 25 -7.69 -10.50 -7.42
N VAL A 26 -6.60 -9.86 -7.01
CA VAL A 26 -6.29 -9.57 -5.61
C VAL A 26 -6.39 -8.07 -5.39
N ASP A 27 -7.01 -7.69 -4.29
CA ASP A 27 -7.10 -6.31 -3.83
C ASP A 27 -6.67 -6.25 -2.36
N PHE A 28 -6.07 -5.14 -1.94
CA PHE A 28 -5.60 -4.96 -0.56
C PHE A 28 -6.58 -4.09 0.20
N GLU A 29 -7.24 -4.67 1.20
CA GLU A 29 -8.08 -3.89 2.10
C GLU A 29 -7.23 -2.83 2.82
N LYS A 30 -7.62 -1.56 2.64
CA LYS A 30 -6.97 -0.39 3.26
C LYS A 30 -5.44 -0.47 3.14
N ALA A 31 -4.95 -0.62 1.91
CA ALA A 31 -3.53 -0.84 1.62
C ALA A 31 -2.59 0.10 2.38
N TYR A 32 -2.93 1.38 2.48
CA TYR A 32 -2.13 2.37 3.20
C TYR A 32 -2.23 2.23 4.72
N ASP A 33 -3.36 1.80 5.28
CA ASP A 33 -3.53 1.62 6.72
C ASP A 33 -2.89 0.32 7.25
N SER A 34 -2.59 -0.60 6.33
CA SER A 34 -2.06 -1.93 6.64
C SER A 34 -0.56 -2.09 6.49
N VAL A 35 0.14 -1.09 5.97
CA VAL A 35 1.60 -1.14 5.79
C VAL A 35 2.33 -1.26 7.13
N SER A 36 3.06 -2.37 7.33
CA SER A 36 4.06 -2.48 8.38
C SER A 36 5.28 -1.63 8.03
N TRP A 37 5.69 -0.76 8.96
CA TRP A 37 6.89 0.06 8.78
C TRP A 37 8.17 -0.77 8.77
N GLN A 38 8.25 -1.85 9.56
CA GLN A 38 9.41 -2.74 9.52
C GLN A 38 9.59 -3.34 8.12
N PHE A 39 8.49 -3.81 7.52
CA PHE A 39 8.51 -4.34 6.16
C PHE A 39 8.88 -3.26 5.12
N LEU A 40 8.33 -2.05 5.26
CA LEU A 40 8.66 -0.93 4.38
C LEU A 40 10.16 -0.62 4.41
N PHE A 41 10.75 -0.42 5.60
CA PHE A 41 12.17 -0.09 5.71
C PHE A 41 13.06 -1.23 5.20
N TYR A 42 12.68 -2.48 5.48
CA TYR A 42 13.35 -3.66 4.92
C TYR A 42 13.34 -3.61 3.39
N MET A 43 12.17 -3.39 2.78
CA MET A 43 12.03 -3.35 1.32
C MET A 43 12.76 -2.17 0.69
N MET A 44 12.75 -0.99 1.30
CA MET A 44 13.55 0.15 0.84
C MET A 44 15.04 -0.18 0.78
N GLY A 45 15.57 -0.86 1.81
CA GLY A 45 16.95 -1.35 1.77
C GLY A 45 17.20 -2.34 0.62
N ARG A 46 16.26 -3.27 0.39
CA ARG A 46 16.34 -4.25 -0.72
C ARG A 46 16.24 -3.61 -2.10
N MET A 47 15.54 -2.49 -2.23
CA MET A 47 15.43 -1.71 -3.46
C MET A 47 16.63 -0.78 -3.70
N GLY A 48 17.60 -0.73 -2.78
CA GLY A 48 18.82 0.05 -2.94
C GLY A 48 18.69 1.53 -2.53
N PHE A 49 17.67 1.89 -1.75
CA PHE A 49 17.58 3.24 -1.21
C PHE A 49 18.74 3.50 -0.22
N HIS A 50 19.36 4.68 -0.32
CA HIS A 50 20.43 5.08 0.57
C HIS A 50 19.91 5.26 2.01
N ASP A 51 20.71 4.89 3.02
CA ASP A 51 20.31 4.92 4.44
C ASP A 51 19.79 6.29 4.90
N ARG A 52 20.36 7.38 4.38
CA ARG A 52 19.87 8.74 4.63
C ARG A 52 18.41 8.93 4.22
N TRP A 53 18.02 8.42 3.05
CA TRP A 53 16.63 8.48 2.59
C TRP A 53 15.71 7.64 3.46
N ILE A 54 16.14 6.42 3.82
CA ILE A 54 15.39 5.55 4.73
C ILE A 54 15.21 6.23 6.09
N GLY A 55 16.26 6.89 6.60
CA GLY A 55 16.24 7.66 7.83
C GLY A 55 15.23 8.80 7.81
N TRP A 56 15.15 9.55 6.71
CA TRP A 56 14.14 10.61 6.54
C TRP A 56 12.72 10.05 6.57
N ILE A 57 12.44 8.99 5.79
CA ILE A 57 11.10 8.35 5.80
C ILE A 57 10.77 7.80 7.19
N LYS A 58 11.73 7.17 7.87
CA LYS A 58 11.54 6.69 9.25
C LYS A 58 11.20 7.82 10.22
N GLY A 59 11.85 8.97 10.10
CA GLY A 59 11.53 10.16 10.88
C GLY A 59 10.11 10.68 10.62
N CYS A 60 9.70 10.78 9.35
CA CYS A 60 8.35 11.20 8.97
C CYS A 60 7.27 10.27 9.57
N LEU A 61 7.47 8.96 9.47
CA LEU A 61 6.49 7.98 9.95
C LEU A 61 6.38 7.95 11.48
N THR A 62 7.51 8.00 12.20
CA THR A 62 7.53 7.84 13.66
C THR A 62 7.20 9.13 14.43
N SER A 63 7.34 10.30 13.81
CA SER A 63 7.07 11.59 14.47
C SER A 63 5.57 11.88 14.63
N ALA A 64 4.72 11.34 13.77
CA ALA A 64 3.28 11.60 13.77
C ALA A 64 2.60 11.25 15.10
N SER A 65 1.64 12.06 15.53
CA SER A 65 0.70 11.79 16.63
C SER A 65 -0.73 11.88 16.08
N ILE A 66 -1.62 11.00 16.51
CA ILE A 66 -2.99 10.92 15.99
C ILE A 66 -3.99 10.88 17.15
N SER A 67 -5.09 11.61 17.01
CA SER A 67 -6.32 11.41 17.78
C SER A 67 -7.47 11.06 16.83
N ILE A 68 -8.50 10.39 17.34
CA ILE A 68 -9.71 10.05 16.58
C ILE A 68 -10.82 10.99 17.04
N LEU A 69 -11.55 11.57 16.09
CA LEU A 69 -12.72 12.38 16.42
C LEU A 69 -13.94 11.47 16.63
N MET A 70 -14.47 11.43 17.85
CA MET A 70 -15.71 10.71 18.18
C MET A 70 -16.80 11.73 18.53
N ASN A 71 -17.86 11.79 17.71
CA ASN A 71 -18.98 12.71 17.88
C ASN A 71 -18.55 14.19 18.04
N GLY A 72 -17.53 14.61 17.29
CA GLY A 72 -17.00 15.98 17.36
C GLY A 72 -15.98 16.23 18.48
N SER A 73 -15.71 15.24 19.33
CA SER A 73 -14.73 15.34 20.42
C SER A 73 -13.50 14.46 20.14
N PRO A 74 -12.27 14.99 20.25
CA PRO A 74 -11.07 14.18 20.03
C PRO A 74 -10.83 13.20 21.17
N THR A 75 -10.38 11.99 20.84
CA THR A 75 -9.84 11.03 21.82
C THR A 75 -8.47 11.47 22.32
N SER A 76 -7.93 10.74 23.29
CA SER A 76 -6.51 10.85 23.61
C SER A 76 -5.65 10.57 22.37
N GLU A 77 -4.53 11.28 22.28
CA GLU A 77 -3.55 11.05 21.23
C GLU A 77 -2.82 9.72 21.45
N PHE A 78 -2.42 9.10 20.34
CA PHE A 78 -1.58 7.93 20.32
C PHE A 78 -0.58 8.00 19.15
N LYS A 79 0.50 7.22 19.28
CA LYS A 79 1.50 7.06 18.23
C LYS A 79 1.10 5.90 17.32
N PRO A 80 0.89 6.11 16.01
CA PRO A 80 0.69 5.01 15.08
C PRO A 80 1.94 4.13 15.04
N GLN A 81 1.74 2.82 14.83
CA GLN A 81 2.82 1.84 14.72
C GLN A 81 2.91 1.19 13.33
N ARG A 82 1.94 1.49 12.48
CA ARG A 82 1.78 1.05 11.09
C ARG A 82 0.99 2.13 10.36
N ALA A 83 0.79 1.94 9.07
CA ALA A 83 0.10 2.83 8.14
C ALA A 83 0.96 3.94 7.51
N LEU A 84 0.58 4.36 6.31
CA LEU A 84 1.13 5.51 5.61
C LEU A 84 0.09 6.62 5.60
N ARG A 85 0.52 7.86 5.83
CA ARG A 85 -0.30 9.08 5.76
C ARG A 85 0.46 10.16 5.02
#